data_AF-A0A3B8ICS0-F1
#
_entry.id   AF-A0A3B8ICS0-F1
#
_cell.length_a   1.000
_cell.length_b   1.000
_cell.length_c   1.000
_cell.angle_alpha   90.00
_cell.angle_beta   90.00
_cell.angle_gamma   90.00
#
_symmetry.space_group_name_H-M   'P 1'
#
loop_
_entity.id
_entity.type
_entity.pdbx_description
1 polymer ?
#
loop_
_entity_poly.entity_id
_entity_poly.type
_entity_poly.pdbx_seq_one_letter_code
_entity_poly.pdbx_strand_id
1 'polypeptide(L)'
;MQLRTLLLLVLAWVSVTARAQQLPTYNMYAQNLFTINPAFAGYWQGTNGYLYAKSIFNGLPNTPQQLDLGVHQAIETMQAAFGGRLVIDERSAFQTFQLSATASYKLPVTREQLFSVALEAGFVNRSFNPLEINDFTDPNDPVLSSEYYNQTNFRFAAGVAYISPMMEIGVSMPQLIEGGERINPHINAFAAGNFFTGEFPIKP
;
A
#
# COMPACT_ATOMS: atom_id res chain seq x y z
N MET A 1 1.83 15.70 -49.42
CA MET A 1 2.16 16.50 -48.22
C MET A 1 1.14 16.34 -47.10
N GLN A 2 -0.17 16.35 -47.38
CA GLN A 2 -1.23 16.37 -46.37
C GLN A 2 -1.25 15.15 -45.42
N LEU A 3 -0.98 13.93 -45.90
CA LEU A 3 -0.99 12.73 -45.05
C LEU A 3 0.13 12.73 -44.00
N ARG A 4 1.34 13.18 -44.36
CA ARG A 4 2.48 13.29 -43.42
C ARG A 4 2.20 14.32 -42.33
N THR A 5 1.65 15.48 -42.71
CA THR A 5 1.29 16.54 -41.76
C THR A 5 0.19 16.07 -40.81
N LEU A 6 -0.80 15.33 -41.31
CA LEU A 6 -1.89 14.79 -40.50
C LEU A 6 -1.38 13.73 -39.50
N LEU A 7 -0.46 12.86 -39.94
CA LEU A 7 0.15 11.84 -39.09
C LEU A 7 0.99 12.47 -37.97
N LEU A 8 1.71 13.56 -38.27
CA LEU A 8 2.48 14.32 -37.27
C LEU A 8 1.57 15.04 -36.25
N LEU A 9 0.44 15.58 -36.69
CA LEU A 9 -0.54 16.21 -35.79
C LEU A 9 -1.20 15.19 -34.85
N VAL A 10 -1.50 13.99 -35.35
CA VAL A 10 -2.04 12.89 -34.54
C VAL A 10 -1.01 12.43 -33.49
N LEU A 11 0.26 12.26 -33.88
CA LEU A 11 1.33 11.89 -32.94
C LEU A 11 1.55 12.96 -31.86
N ALA A 12 1.49 14.25 -32.22
CA ALA A 12 1.62 15.36 -31.28
C ALA A 12 0.42 15.46 -30.31
N TRP A 13 -0.76 15.01 -30.71
CA TRP A 13 -1.93 14.98 -29.82
C TRP A 13 -1.82 13.85 -28.78
N VAL A 14 -1.34 12.67 -29.19
CA VAL A 14 -1.19 11.50 -28.31
C VAL A 14 -0.16 11.76 -27.21
N SER A 15 0.93 12.47 -27.49
CA SER A 15 1.99 12.77 -26.52
C SER A 15 1.53 13.66 -25.35
N VAL A 16 0.58 14.56 -25.57
CA VAL A 16 0.04 15.44 -24.51
C VAL A 16 -0.89 14.67 -23.55
N THR A 17 -1.48 13.57 -24.01
CA THR A 17 -2.39 12.72 -23.21
C THR A 17 -1.69 11.59 -22.48
N ALA A 18 -0.42 11.32 -22.79
CA ALA A 18 0.35 10.25 -22.17
C ALA A 18 0.71 10.60 -20.71
N ARG A 19 -0.13 10.16 -19.78
CA ARG A 19 0.17 10.16 -18.34
C ARG A 19 1.08 8.97 -18.07
N ALA A 20 2.39 9.19 -17.96
CA ALA A 20 3.33 8.19 -17.45
C ALA A 20 3.15 8.04 -15.93
N GLN A 21 2.06 7.42 -15.51
CA GLN A 21 1.84 7.04 -14.13
C GLN A 21 2.36 5.62 -13.94
N GLN A 22 3.33 5.48 -13.04
CA GLN A 22 3.75 4.17 -12.57
C GLN A 22 2.58 3.57 -11.80
N LEU A 23 1.88 2.60 -12.40
CA LEU A 23 0.91 1.81 -11.64
C LEU A 23 1.68 1.11 -10.51
N PRO A 24 1.27 1.28 -9.23
CA PRO A 24 1.75 0.42 -8.17
C PRO A 24 1.42 -1.02 -8.61
N THR A 25 2.44 -1.87 -8.72
CA THR A 25 2.21 -3.27 -9.10
C THR A 25 1.61 -3.99 -7.89
N TYR A 26 0.28 -3.97 -7.77
CA TYR A 26 -0.48 -4.61 -6.69
C TYR A 26 -0.53 -6.15 -6.83
N ASN A 27 0.61 -6.80 -7.08
CA ASN A 27 0.70 -8.26 -6.97
C ASN A 27 0.42 -8.75 -5.53
N MET A 28 0.37 -7.82 -4.56
CA MET A 28 -0.01 -8.11 -3.17
C MET A 28 -1.51 -8.36 -2.97
N TYR A 29 -2.39 -8.02 -3.92
CA TYR A 29 -3.82 -8.33 -3.81
C TYR A 29 -4.07 -9.83 -3.62
N ALA A 30 -3.38 -10.66 -4.41
CA ALA A 30 -3.46 -12.10 -4.29
C ALA A 30 -2.79 -12.64 -3.01
N GLN A 31 -1.95 -11.83 -2.35
CA GLN A 31 -1.08 -12.30 -1.26
C GLN A 31 -1.64 -11.96 0.12
N ASN A 32 -2.15 -10.74 0.35
CA ASN A 32 -2.83 -10.41 1.59
C ASN A 32 -3.66 -9.11 1.50
N LEU A 33 -4.99 -9.21 1.68
CA LEU A 33 -5.91 -8.07 1.66
C LEU A 33 -5.66 -7.04 2.76
N PHE A 34 -5.05 -7.44 3.88
CA PHE A 34 -4.63 -6.52 4.95
C PHE A 34 -3.65 -5.45 4.45
N THR A 35 -2.83 -5.76 3.44
CA THR A 35 -1.88 -4.79 2.86
C THR A 35 -2.56 -3.66 2.09
N ILE A 36 -3.79 -3.90 1.62
CA ILE A 36 -4.59 -2.97 0.80
C ILE A 36 -5.59 -2.22 1.68
N ASN A 37 -6.21 -2.93 2.62
CA ASN A 37 -7.23 -2.36 3.49
C ASN A 37 -7.07 -2.89 4.92
N PRO A 38 -6.81 -2.02 5.92
CA PRO A 38 -6.63 -2.44 7.31
C PRO A 38 -7.88 -3.13 7.89
N ALA A 39 -9.07 -2.95 7.30
CA ALA A 39 -10.30 -3.63 7.71
C ALA A 39 -10.26 -5.16 7.51
N PHE A 40 -9.29 -5.67 6.75
CA PHE A 40 -9.01 -7.10 6.62
C PHE A 40 -8.12 -7.66 7.73
N ALA A 41 -7.73 -6.85 8.72
CA ALA A 41 -7.03 -7.37 9.90
C ALA A 41 -7.85 -8.48 10.56
N GLY A 42 -7.21 -9.63 10.76
CA GLY A 42 -7.85 -10.81 11.30
C GLY A 42 -8.88 -11.45 10.36
N TYR A 43 -8.85 -11.19 9.05
CA TYR A 43 -9.73 -11.85 8.07
C TYR A 43 -9.76 -13.38 8.25
N TRP A 44 -8.57 -13.98 8.41
CA TRP A 44 -8.41 -15.37 8.82
C TRP A 44 -8.43 -15.52 10.34
N GLN A 45 -8.91 -16.66 10.83
CA GLN A 45 -8.89 -17.00 12.25
C GLN A 45 -7.46 -17.14 12.79
N GLY A 46 -7.30 -16.82 14.07
CA GLY A 46 -6.01 -16.89 14.77
C GLY A 46 -5.01 -15.80 14.36
N THR A 47 -3.74 -16.04 14.69
CA THR A 47 -2.63 -15.16 14.30
C THR A 47 -2.16 -15.50 12.91
N ASN A 48 -2.18 -14.51 12.03
CA ASN A 48 -1.73 -14.64 10.65
C ASN A 48 -0.61 -13.64 10.40
N GLY A 49 0.35 -14.02 9.57
CA GLY A 49 1.42 -13.14 9.17
C GLY A 49 1.86 -13.43 7.75
N TYR A 50 2.50 -12.45 7.13
CA TYR A 50 3.08 -12.57 5.80
C TYR A 50 4.45 -11.90 5.78
N LEU A 51 5.32 -12.41 4.93
CA LEU A 51 6.60 -11.83 4.60
C LEU A 51 6.69 -11.72 3.08
N TYR A 52 6.92 -10.51 2.59
CA TYR A 52 7.10 -10.23 1.18
C TYR A 52 8.45 -9.57 0.96
N ALA A 53 9.26 -10.14 0.08
CA ALA A 53 10.53 -9.58 -0.34
C ALA A 53 10.58 -9.52 -1.86
N LYS A 54 10.99 -8.38 -2.42
CA LYS A 54 11.05 -8.13 -3.86
C LYS A 54 12.37 -7.48 -4.24
N SER A 55 13.00 -7.99 -5.28
CA SER A 55 14.13 -7.36 -5.99
C SER A 55 13.86 -7.46 -7.49
N ILE A 56 14.00 -6.35 -8.22
CA ILE A 56 13.54 -6.25 -9.63
C ILE A 56 14.70 -6.30 -10.64
N PHE A 57 15.96 -6.15 -10.22
CA PHE A 57 17.12 -6.17 -11.11
C PHE A 57 18.31 -6.88 -10.47
N ASN A 58 18.22 -8.21 -10.37
CA ASN A 58 19.32 -8.99 -9.80
C ASN A 58 20.61 -8.81 -10.61
N GLY A 59 21.71 -8.43 -9.94
CA GLY A 59 23.04 -8.27 -10.53
C GLY A 59 23.45 -6.85 -10.90
N LEU A 60 22.57 -5.84 -10.73
CA LEU A 60 22.94 -4.43 -10.81
C LEU A 60 23.07 -3.85 -9.39
N PRO A 61 24.06 -2.97 -9.12
CA PRO A 61 24.12 -2.24 -7.85
C PRO A 61 22.96 -1.23 -7.74
N ASN A 62 22.56 -0.91 -6.51
CA ASN A 62 21.57 0.14 -6.17
C ASN A 62 20.18 -0.08 -6.78
N THR A 63 19.73 -1.33 -6.89
CA THR A 63 18.45 -1.66 -7.50
C THR A 63 17.30 -1.59 -6.52
N PRO A 64 16.06 -1.31 -6.97
CA PRO A 64 14.89 -1.29 -6.10
C PRO A 64 14.69 -2.62 -5.37
N GLN A 65 14.63 -2.54 -4.04
CA GLN A 65 14.39 -3.65 -3.13
C GLN A 65 13.28 -3.28 -2.15
N GLN A 66 12.39 -4.23 -1.85
CA GLN A 66 11.30 -4.02 -0.93
C GLN A 66 11.16 -5.22 0.01
N LEU A 67 10.97 -4.94 1.28
CA LEU A 67 10.62 -5.88 2.34
C LEU A 67 9.33 -5.39 3.02
N ASP A 68 8.33 -6.26 3.12
CA ASP A 68 7.06 -5.97 3.79
C ASP A 68 6.69 -7.16 4.67
N LEU A 69 6.64 -6.90 5.97
CA LEU A 69 6.29 -7.87 7.00
C LEU A 69 5.02 -7.37 7.68
N GLY A 70 4.01 -8.23 7.79
CA GLY A 70 2.84 -7.90 8.60
C GLY A 70 2.35 -9.09 9.40
N VAL A 71 1.81 -8.80 10.57
CA VAL A 71 1.21 -9.78 11.48
C VAL A 71 -0.10 -9.20 11.98
N HIS A 72 -1.18 -9.98 11.96
CA HIS A 72 -2.47 -9.58 12.47
C HIS A 72 -3.20 -10.77 13.09
N GLN A 73 -3.99 -10.50 14.12
CA GLN A 73 -4.73 -11.50 14.88
C GLN A 73 -6.16 -11.03 15.10
N ALA A 74 -7.12 -11.94 14.88
CA ALA A 74 -8.50 -11.76 15.34
C ALA A 74 -8.63 -12.19 16.81
N ILE A 75 -9.29 -11.36 17.61
CA ILE A 75 -9.69 -11.64 18.99
C ILE A 75 -11.20 -11.79 19.00
N GLU A 76 -11.66 -13.04 18.85
CA GLU A 76 -13.09 -13.39 18.72
C GLU A 76 -13.92 -12.86 19.90
N THR A 77 -13.42 -13.01 21.13
CA THR A 77 -14.10 -12.55 22.36
C THR A 77 -14.44 -11.06 22.36
N MET A 78 -13.64 -10.23 21.69
CA MET A 78 -13.81 -8.77 21.65
C MET A 78 -14.37 -8.26 20.33
N GLN A 79 -14.66 -9.17 19.38
CA GLN A 79 -15.03 -8.82 18.00
C GLN A 79 -14.05 -7.78 17.42
N ALA A 80 -12.77 -7.94 17.73
CA ALA A 80 -11.72 -7.00 17.35
C ALA A 80 -10.58 -7.76 16.69
N ALA A 81 -9.74 -7.04 15.96
CA ALA A 81 -8.48 -7.56 15.46
C ALA A 81 -7.41 -6.49 15.61
N PHE A 82 -6.19 -6.94 15.88
CA PHE A 82 -5.03 -6.07 15.96
C PHE A 82 -3.97 -6.57 14.99
N GLY A 83 -3.17 -5.66 14.47
CA GLY A 83 -2.05 -6.01 13.61
C GLY A 83 -0.94 -4.98 13.64
N GLY A 84 0.19 -5.36 13.10
CA GLY A 84 1.33 -4.50 12.86
C GLY A 84 1.91 -4.79 11.48
N ARG A 85 2.49 -3.76 10.87
CA ARG A 85 3.15 -3.85 9.57
C ARG A 85 4.45 -3.04 9.59
N LEU A 86 5.48 -3.64 9.04
CA LEU A 86 6.79 -3.03 8.83
C LEU A 86 7.10 -3.10 7.35
N VAL A 87 7.43 -1.96 6.76
CA VAL A 87 7.83 -1.86 5.35
C VAL A 87 9.18 -1.18 5.26
N ILE A 88 10.11 -1.81 4.56
CA ILE A 88 11.39 -1.22 4.16
C ILE A 88 11.40 -1.22 2.63
N ASP A 89 11.51 -0.05 2.03
CA ASP A 89 11.61 0.11 0.58
C ASP A 89 12.86 0.94 0.28
N GLU A 90 13.75 0.37 -0.52
CA GLU A 90 15.00 0.98 -0.97
C GLU A 90 14.95 1.15 -2.48
N ARG A 91 15.19 2.36 -2.95
CA ARG A 91 15.17 2.72 -4.37
C ARG A 91 16.40 3.56 -4.68
N SER A 92 17.54 2.88 -4.80
CA SER A 92 18.84 3.54 -4.87
C SER A 92 18.99 4.51 -3.67
N ALA A 93 19.30 5.77 -3.93
CA ALA A 93 19.54 6.78 -2.91
C ALA A 93 18.35 7.09 -2.00
N PHE A 94 17.13 6.64 -2.34
CA PHE A 94 15.94 6.86 -1.51
C PHE A 94 15.62 5.63 -0.67
N GLN A 95 15.45 5.83 0.63
CA GLN A 95 15.01 4.79 1.55
C GLN A 95 13.73 5.22 2.25
N THR A 96 12.81 4.28 2.45
CA THR A 96 11.57 4.50 3.17
C THR A 96 11.37 3.39 4.19
N PHE A 97 11.33 3.77 5.45
CA PHE A 97 10.97 2.90 6.57
C PHE A 97 9.56 3.25 7.05
N GLN A 98 8.69 2.25 7.16
CA GLN A 98 7.34 2.43 7.70
C GLN A 98 7.09 1.42 8.81
N LEU A 99 6.51 1.89 9.90
CA LEU A 99 6.01 1.05 10.97
C LEU A 99 4.61 1.51 11.34
N SER A 100 3.65 0.60 11.31
CA SER A 100 2.26 0.89 11.67
C SER A 100 1.64 -0.21 12.52
N ALA A 101 0.64 0.20 13.30
CA ALA A 101 -0.24 -0.65 14.07
C ALA A 101 -1.68 -0.43 13.60
N THR A 102 -2.45 -1.51 13.53
CA THR A 102 -3.84 -1.52 13.11
C THR A 102 -4.73 -2.03 14.23
N ALA A 103 -5.87 -1.37 14.40
CA ALA A 103 -6.99 -1.87 15.18
C ALA A 103 -8.21 -1.94 14.26
N SER A 104 -8.87 -3.09 14.25
CA SER A 104 -10.07 -3.36 13.47
C SER A 104 -11.17 -3.84 14.40
N TYR A 105 -12.39 -3.39 14.16
CA TYR A 105 -13.60 -3.83 14.84
C TYR A 105 -14.51 -4.53 13.85
N LYS A 106 -15.07 -5.65 14.29
CA LYS A 106 -15.82 -6.61 13.49
C LYS A 106 -17.28 -6.63 13.93
N LEU A 107 -18.16 -6.40 12.99
CA LEU A 107 -19.61 -6.40 13.14
C LEU A 107 -20.18 -7.60 12.37
N PRO A 108 -20.40 -8.75 13.03
CA PRO A 108 -21.04 -9.89 12.41
C PRO A 108 -22.49 -9.53 12.07
N VAL A 109 -22.84 -9.55 10.79
CA VAL A 109 -24.20 -9.31 10.29
C VAL A 109 -25.00 -10.60 10.33
N THR A 110 -24.38 -11.70 9.91
CA THR A 110 -24.91 -13.06 10.01
C THR A 110 -23.80 -14.02 10.45
N ARG A 111 -24.06 -15.33 10.47
CA ARG A 111 -23.03 -16.34 10.77
C ARG A 111 -21.87 -16.35 9.78
N GLU A 112 -22.09 -15.88 8.56
CA GLU A 112 -21.10 -15.94 7.47
C GLU A 112 -20.76 -14.56 6.90
N GLN A 113 -21.50 -13.52 7.28
CA GLN A 113 -21.30 -12.16 6.79
C GLN A 113 -20.73 -11.27 7.89
N LEU A 114 -19.64 -10.59 7.56
CA LEU A 114 -18.90 -9.73 8.47
C LEU A 114 -18.72 -8.35 7.85
N PHE A 115 -19.07 -7.31 8.61
CA PHE A 115 -18.69 -5.94 8.30
C PHE A 115 -17.55 -5.53 9.22
N SER A 116 -16.47 -4.96 8.70
CA SER A 116 -15.29 -4.57 9.48
C SER A 116 -14.96 -3.11 9.27
N VAL A 117 -14.54 -2.44 10.33
CA VAL A 117 -14.06 -1.05 10.31
C VAL A 117 -12.70 -1.03 10.98
N ALA A 118 -11.71 -0.40 10.37
CA ALA A 118 -10.37 -0.34 10.93
C ALA A 118 -9.74 1.03 10.82
N LEU A 119 -8.83 1.27 11.77
CA LEU A 119 -7.91 2.39 11.81
C LEU A 119 -6.49 1.84 11.90
N GLU A 120 -5.59 2.45 11.15
CA GLU A 120 -4.16 2.19 11.19
C GLU A 120 -3.45 3.49 11.51
N ALA A 121 -2.48 3.42 12.42
CA ALA A 121 -1.65 4.54 12.81
C ALA A 121 -0.20 4.11 12.86
N GLY A 122 0.70 4.99 12.42
CA GLY A 122 2.11 4.67 12.36
C GLY A 122 2.95 5.88 12.02
N PHE A 123 4.19 5.61 11.63
CA PHE A 123 5.09 6.62 11.12
C PHE A 123 5.80 6.11 9.88
N VAL A 124 6.16 7.05 9.02
CA VAL A 124 7.00 6.83 7.85
C VAL A 124 8.21 7.73 8.00
N ASN A 125 9.39 7.14 7.98
CA ASN A 125 10.65 7.85 7.82
C ASN A 125 11.07 7.70 6.35
N ARG A 126 11.25 8.83 5.67
CA ARG A 126 11.91 8.87 4.36
C ARG A 126 13.31 9.41 4.60
N SER A 127 14.30 8.84 3.94
CA SER A 127 15.67 9.32 3.99
C SER A 127 16.28 9.26 2.59
N PHE A 128 17.32 10.08 2.41
CA PHE A 128 18.02 10.22 1.16
C PHE A 128 19.53 10.15 1.41
N ASN A 129 20.21 9.28 0.68
CA ASN A 129 21.65 9.11 0.74
C ASN A 129 22.31 9.60 -0.57
N PRO A 130 22.82 10.85 -0.60
CA PRO A 130 23.44 11.43 -1.80
C PRO A 130 24.70 10.70 -2.25
N LEU A 131 25.35 9.92 -1.38
CA LEU A 131 26.59 9.18 -1.69
C LEU A 131 26.38 8.08 -2.75
N GLU A 132 25.14 7.69 -3.00
CA GLU A 132 24.79 6.70 -4.04
C GLU A 132 24.64 7.29 -5.45
N ILE A 133 24.67 8.63 -5.61
CA ILE A 133 24.44 9.33 -6.89
C ILE A 133 25.72 10.03 -7.42
N ASN A 134 26.90 9.61 -6.94
CA ASN A 134 28.17 10.32 -7.13
C ASN A 134 28.60 10.61 -8.60
N ASP A 135 28.01 9.98 -9.62
CA ASP A 135 28.47 10.15 -11.00
C ASP A 135 27.77 11.26 -11.81
N PHE A 136 26.63 11.82 -11.34
CA PHE A 136 25.83 12.77 -12.16
C PHE A 136 25.19 13.96 -11.41
N THR A 137 25.48 14.19 -10.13
CA THR A 137 24.84 15.26 -9.34
C THR A 137 25.83 16.21 -8.69
N ASP A 138 25.51 17.52 -8.68
CA ASP A 138 26.30 18.54 -7.98
C ASP A 138 26.11 18.39 -6.45
N PRO A 139 27.18 18.12 -5.68
CA PRO A 139 27.11 18.01 -4.22
C PRO A 139 26.62 19.27 -3.49
N ASN A 140 26.60 20.42 -4.17
CA ASN A 140 26.13 21.69 -3.63
C ASN A 140 24.70 22.05 -4.05
N ASP A 141 23.97 21.16 -4.73
CA ASP A 141 22.57 21.41 -5.09
C ASP A 141 21.69 21.46 -3.82
N PRO A 142 21.09 22.62 -3.47
CA PRO A 142 20.26 22.74 -2.28
C PRO A 142 19.03 21.83 -2.31
N VAL A 143 18.59 21.36 -3.49
CA VAL A 143 17.49 20.39 -3.64
C VAL A 143 17.89 18.99 -3.21
N LEU A 144 19.18 18.65 -3.24
CA LEU A 144 19.73 17.33 -2.84
C LEU A 144 20.22 17.29 -1.39
N SER A 145 19.95 18.34 -0.60
CA SER A 145 20.33 18.39 0.81
C SER A 145 19.56 17.36 1.63
N SER A 146 20.29 16.57 2.44
CA SER A 146 19.73 15.47 3.24
C SER A 146 18.71 15.93 4.29
N GLU A 147 18.78 17.18 4.74
CA GLU A 147 17.83 17.80 5.67
C GLU A 147 16.42 17.94 5.09
N TYR A 148 16.28 18.10 3.76
CA TYR A 148 14.96 18.17 3.13
C TYR A 148 14.27 16.81 3.07
N TYR A 149 15.05 15.73 2.96
CA TYR A 149 14.49 14.40 2.73
C TYR A 149 14.36 13.55 3.98
N ASN A 150 15.20 13.75 5.00
CA ASN A 150 15.13 12.98 6.25
C ASN A 150 13.99 13.46 7.15
N GLN A 151 12.77 13.07 6.80
CA GLN A 151 11.56 13.46 7.50
C GLN A 151 10.84 12.24 8.06
N THR A 152 10.47 12.32 9.34
CA THR A 152 9.59 11.36 9.99
C THR A 152 8.20 11.97 10.09
N ASN A 153 7.25 11.40 9.35
CA ASN A 153 5.86 11.82 9.36
C ASN A 153 4.99 10.79 10.05
N PHE A 154 4.02 11.24 10.84
CA PHE A 154 2.94 10.38 11.30
C PHE A 154 2.01 10.05 10.15
N ARG A 155 1.60 8.79 10.05
CA ARG A 155 0.69 8.29 9.03
C ARG A 155 -0.56 7.71 9.69
N PHE A 156 -1.71 8.08 9.15
CA PHE A 156 -3.00 7.50 9.53
C PHE A 156 -3.69 6.88 8.33
N ALA A 157 -4.38 5.77 8.55
CA ALA A 157 -5.17 5.07 7.57
C ALA A 157 -6.51 4.65 8.18
N ALA A 158 -7.52 4.56 7.34
CA ALA A 158 -8.84 4.07 7.74
C ALA A 158 -9.38 3.16 6.64
N GLY A 159 -10.22 2.21 7.03
CA GLY A 159 -10.85 1.31 6.07
C GLY A 159 -12.13 0.70 6.57
N VAL A 160 -12.99 0.36 5.63
CA VAL A 160 -14.19 -0.45 5.87
C VAL A 160 -14.19 -1.62 4.89
N ALA A 161 -14.74 -2.74 5.32
CA ALA A 161 -14.85 -3.94 4.52
C ALA A 161 -16.15 -4.68 4.81
N TYR A 162 -16.70 -5.31 3.78
CA TYR A 162 -17.76 -6.28 3.86
C TYR A 162 -17.23 -7.60 3.32
N ILE A 163 -17.35 -8.66 4.12
CA ILE A 163 -16.79 -9.98 3.86
C ILE A 163 -17.94 -10.99 3.94
N SER A 164 -18.04 -11.83 2.92
CA SER A 164 -19.00 -12.93 2.84
C SER A 164 -18.41 -14.09 2.02
N PRO A 165 -18.98 -15.31 2.07
CA PRO A 165 -18.44 -16.44 1.33
C PRO A 165 -18.42 -16.24 -0.19
N MET A 166 -19.35 -15.44 -0.72
CA MET A 166 -19.49 -15.21 -2.16
C MET A 166 -18.79 -13.93 -2.63
N MET A 167 -18.54 -12.98 -1.73
CA MET A 167 -18.01 -11.67 -2.12
C MET A 167 -17.30 -10.94 -0.98
N GLU A 168 -16.29 -10.16 -1.37
CA GLU A 168 -15.54 -9.27 -0.50
C GLU A 168 -15.50 -7.90 -1.13
N ILE A 169 -15.89 -6.87 -0.39
CA ILE A 169 -15.84 -5.48 -0.83
C ILE A 169 -15.12 -4.68 0.23
N GLY A 170 -14.29 -3.73 -0.15
CA GLY A 170 -13.76 -2.79 0.82
C GLY A 170 -13.29 -1.50 0.21
N VAL A 171 -13.30 -0.49 1.07
CA VAL A 171 -12.86 0.87 0.76
C VAL A 171 -11.90 1.30 1.85
N SER A 172 -10.73 1.80 1.49
CA SER A 172 -9.73 2.31 2.42
C SER A 172 -9.16 3.64 1.96
N MET A 173 -8.76 4.44 2.94
CA MET A 173 -7.93 5.62 2.77
C MET A 173 -6.58 5.29 3.40
N PRO A 174 -5.60 4.78 2.63
CA PRO A 174 -4.35 4.25 3.18
C PRO A 174 -3.42 5.34 3.71
N GLN A 175 -3.69 6.62 3.42
CA GLN A 175 -2.83 7.72 3.85
C GLN A 175 -3.69 8.96 4.17
N LEU A 176 -4.65 8.81 5.07
CA LEU A 176 -5.57 9.88 5.45
C LEU A 176 -4.83 11.17 5.85
N ILE A 177 -3.78 11.04 6.65
CA ILE A 177 -2.90 12.13 7.08
C ILE A 177 -1.47 11.63 6.99
N GLU A 178 -0.58 12.45 6.43
CA GLU A 178 0.86 12.25 6.51
C GLU A 178 1.51 13.56 6.99
N GLY A 179 2.01 13.58 8.23
CA GLY A 179 2.60 14.78 8.82
C GLY A 179 1.59 15.91 9.05
N GLY A 180 1.98 17.15 8.72
CA GLY A 180 1.13 18.36 8.84
C GLY A 180 0.34 18.72 7.58
N GLU A 181 0.36 17.86 6.55
CA GLU A 181 -0.28 18.09 5.26
C GLU A 181 -1.81 17.99 5.35
N ARG A 182 -2.51 18.54 4.34
CA ARG A 182 -3.96 18.41 4.20
C ARG A 182 -4.34 16.93 4.02
N ILE A 183 -5.57 16.57 4.43
CA ILE A 183 -6.10 15.21 4.26
C ILE A 183 -5.92 14.75 2.81
N ASN A 184 -5.27 13.60 2.64
CA ASN A 184 -5.04 13.05 1.31
C ASN A 184 -6.35 12.46 0.75
N PRO A 185 -6.81 12.86 -0.44
CA PRO A 185 -8.04 12.34 -1.03
C PRO A 185 -7.87 10.93 -1.63
N HIS A 186 -6.69 10.29 -1.50
CA HIS A 186 -6.45 8.98 -2.06
C HIS A 186 -7.31 7.90 -1.39
N ILE A 187 -8.16 7.26 -2.19
CA ILE A 187 -9.06 6.18 -1.80
C ILE A 187 -8.73 4.94 -2.63
N ASN A 188 -8.59 3.81 -1.96
CA ASN A 188 -8.57 2.49 -2.57
C ASN A 188 -9.94 1.85 -2.41
N ALA A 189 -10.49 1.31 -3.49
CA ALA A 189 -11.68 0.48 -3.45
C ALA A 189 -11.37 -0.84 -4.15
N PHE A 190 -11.83 -1.95 -3.59
CA PHE A 190 -11.72 -3.26 -4.21
C PHE A 190 -13.02 -4.04 -4.02
N ALA A 191 -13.29 -4.94 -4.97
CA ALA A 191 -14.38 -5.89 -4.92
C ALA A 191 -13.92 -7.20 -5.53
N ALA A 192 -14.18 -8.31 -4.85
CA ALA A 192 -13.86 -9.66 -5.24
C ALA A 192 -15.11 -10.54 -5.14
N GLY A 193 -15.28 -11.46 -6.10
CA GLY A 193 -16.34 -12.46 -6.08
C GLY A 193 -15.74 -13.86 -6.06
N ASN A 194 -16.18 -14.70 -5.14
CA ASN A 194 -15.75 -16.09 -4.98
C ASN A 194 -16.84 -17.00 -5.56
N PHE A 195 -16.57 -17.60 -6.73
CA PHE A 195 -17.53 -18.45 -7.45
C PHE A 195 -17.36 -19.95 -7.16
N PHE A 196 -16.37 -20.33 -6.33
CA PHE A 196 -16.13 -21.71 -5.89
C PHE A 196 -16.10 -21.76 -4.35
N THR A 197 -17.22 -22.14 -3.74
CA THR A 197 -17.38 -22.22 -2.29
C THR A 197 -17.00 -23.61 -1.79
N GLY A 198 -15.73 -23.81 -1.44
CA GLY A 198 -15.40 -24.76 -0.36
C GLY A 198 -15.79 -24.11 0.96
N GLU A 199 -16.28 -24.90 1.93
CA GLU A 199 -16.70 -24.39 3.25
C GLU A 199 -15.59 -23.55 3.90
N PHE A 200 -15.79 -22.23 3.98
CA PHE A 200 -14.97 -21.33 4.79
C PHE A 200 -15.73 -21.07 6.09
N PRO A 201 -15.43 -21.79 7.18
CA PRO A 201 -16.08 -21.52 8.45
C PRO A 201 -15.52 -20.21 9.02
N ILE A 202 -16.17 -19.09 8.72
CA ILE A 202 -16.06 -17.88 9.52
C ILE A 202 -16.97 -18.14 10.73
N LYS A 203 -16.40 -18.56 11.86
CA LYS A 203 -17.17 -18.67 13.11
C LYS A 203 -17.23 -17.30 13.82
N PRO A 204 -18.37 -17.00 14.48
CA PRO A 204 -18.66 -15.68 15.06
C PRO A 204 -17.71 -15.28 16.18
#